data_AF-A0A6I1K785-F1
#
_entry.id   AF-A0A6I1K785-F1
#
_cell.length_a   1.000
_cell.length_b   1.000
_cell.length_c   1.000
_cell.angle_alpha   90.00
_cell.angle_beta   90.00
_cell.angle_gamma   90.00
#
_symmetry.space_group_name_H-M   'P 1'
#
loop_
_entity.id
_entity.type
_entity.pdbx_description
1 polymer ?
#
loop_
_entity_poly.entity_id
_entity_poly.type
_entity_poly.pdbx_seq_one_letter_code
_entity_poly.pdbx_strand_id
1 'polypeptide(L)'
;MSHMSQPPPEELTREQLLAAIDSEISHFQASNTATGRTRWALTLSLSALLWLGIQLWDTGVFSAKNVVLLAILLALLWDFALKFGSALDSSLLPRQPSPGRFLEVSRLLGALRSTILFDVLKRAAILGGLFWLGSPELAVLKWCSLFGLGGALLVFTLSFVDLPPTPVSGAAMPFRWAIRGIQGLAWLVQIIATASAVFVLFESAARLTAADVRLGVLITAFGYLLTLLVEEQFPASHLAALRTIRQNLAFGRQSLAEVKNHADLLLLAGGSVTTAVQHTLDNIFSVAEQVRSKYTQVEGLLPNCHKLAGELAQQPSSGEAGQVKREEYDRLHQLLAQLFSQANAQHDELLKGVRKFTGHVEFVTFISASAAKEAQPLVEKLKVVLAPIAQQREKLRQILSPDRLSADASACQPHGGGVPMVR
;
A
#
# COMPACT_ATOMS: atom_id res chain seq x y z
N MET A 1 10.99 -4.74 45.66
CA MET A 1 10.90 -4.12 44.32
C MET A 1 9.74 -4.76 43.60
N SER A 2 8.57 -4.16 43.76
CA SER A 2 7.29 -4.60 43.19
C SER A 2 7.27 -4.25 41.71
N HIS A 3 7.13 -5.26 40.85
CA HIS A 3 6.78 -5.05 39.45
C HIS A 3 5.43 -4.35 39.38
N MET A 4 5.44 -3.04 39.12
CA MET A 4 4.26 -2.32 38.65
C MET A 4 3.88 -2.91 37.30
N SER A 5 2.86 -3.77 37.31
CA SER A 5 2.09 -4.14 36.13
C SER A 5 1.58 -2.86 35.49
N GLN A 6 2.13 -2.52 34.32
CA GLN A 6 1.52 -1.50 33.47
C GLN A 6 0.06 -1.91 33.21
N PRO A 7 -0.90 -0.99 33.34
CA PRO A 7 -2.27 -1.28 32.98
C PRO A 7 -2.34 -1.71 31.50
N PRO A 8 -3.26 -2.63 31.14
CA PRO A 8 -3.45 -3.01 29.74
C PRO A 8 -3.75 -1.75 28.91
N PRO A 9 -3.26 -1.67 27.65
CA PRO A 9 -3.49 -0.52 26.80
C PRO A 9 -5.00 -0.30 26.66
N GLU A 10 -5.44 0.89 27.05
CA GLU A 10 -6.85 1.32 27.02
C GLU A 10 -7.41 1.08 25.61
N GLU A 11 -8.46 0.25 25.50
CA GLU A 11 -9.12 -0.01 24.21
C GLU A 11 -9.73 1.31 23.72
N LEU A 12 -9.20 1.84 22.62
CA LEU A 12 -9.70 3.05 21.97
C LEU A 12 -11.19 2.93 21.70
N THR A 13 -11.98 3.83 22.26
CA THR A 13 -13.44 3.88 22.03
C THR A 13 -13.74 4.45 20.63
N ARG A 14 -14.93 4.12 20.10
CA ARG A 14 -15.35 4.57 18.75
C ARG A 14 -15.32 6.10 18.63
N GLU A 15 -15.74 6.77 19.70
CA GLU A 15 -15.81 8.23 19.77
C GLU A 15 -14.41 8.86 19.78
N GLN A 16 -13.45 8.26 20.50
CA GLN A 16 -12.06 8.71 20.49
C GLN A 16 -11.43 8.56 19.10
N LEU A 17 -11.70 7.46 18.38
CA LEU A 17 -11.18 7.24 17.04
C LEU A 17 -11.82 8.18 16.00
N LEU A 18 -13.13 8.44 16.11
CA LEU A 18 -13.80 9.45 15.28
C LEU A 18 -13.25 10.86 15.54
N ALA A 19 -13.07 11.24 16.81
CA ALA A 19 -12.51 12.53 17.18
C ALA A 19 -11.07 12.71 16.68
N ALA A 20 -10.25 11.66 16.73
CA ALA A 20 -8.91 11.67 16.17
C ALA A 20 -8.92 11.87 14.64
N ILE A 21 -9.76 11.13 13.91
CA ILE A 21 -9.91 11.28 12.46
C ILE A 21 -10.44 12.68 12.10
N ASP A 22 -11.39 13.21 12.86
CA ASP A 22 -11.93 14.55 12.63
C ASP A 22 -10.90 15.65 12.93
N SER A 23 -10.05 15.45 13.95
CA SER A 23 -8.94 16.37 14.23
C SER A 23 -7.94 16.42 13.08
N GLU A 24 -7.57 15.27 12.50
CA GLU A 24 -6.68 15.19 11.33
C GLU A 24 -7.33 15.82 10.08
N ILE A 25 -8.60 15.48 9.80
CA ILE A 25 -9.34 16.10 8.69
C ILE A 25 -9.39 17.63 8.86
N SER A 26 -9.64 18.13 10.07
CA SER A 26 -9.67 19.56 10.36
C SER A 26 -8.29 20.20 10.25
N HIS A 27 -7.22 19.52 10.65
CA HIS A 27 -5.85 19.97 10.51
C HIS A 27 -5.43 20.07 9.04
N PHE A 28 -5.74 19.06 8.22
CA PHE A 28 -5.50 19.08 6.77
C PHE A 28 -6.36 20.11 6.04
N GLN A 29 -7.59 20.34 6.48
CA GLN A 29 -8.44 21.41 5.92
C GLN A 29 -7.89 22.78 6.30
N ALA A 30 -7.55 22.98 7.58
CA ALA A 30 -6.97 24.21 8.09
C ALA A 30 -5.65 24.53 7.38
N SER A 31 -4.76 23.55 7.20
CA SER A 31 -3.50 23.73 6.48
C SER A 31 -3.73 24.10 5.00
N ASN A 32 -4.68 23.46 4.33
CA ASN A 32 -5.05 23.84 2.95
C ASN A 32 -5.67 25.23 2.88
N THR A 33 -6.60 25.58 3.79
CA THR A 33 -7.26 26.90 3.79
C THR A 33 -6.34 28.03 4.24
N ALA A 34 -5.39 27.76 5.15
CA ALA A 34 -4.46 28.76 5.68
C ALA A 34 -3.48 29.28 4.61
N THR A 35 -3.17 28.46 3.60
CA THR A 35 -2.33 28.92 2.48
C THR A 35 -3.07 29.88 1.55
N GLY A 36 -4.41 29.94 1.59
CA GLY A 36 -5.22 30.71 0.64
C GLY A 36 -5.07 30.25 -0.82
N ARG A 37 -4.37 29.14 -1.06
CA ARG A 37 -4.09 28.62 -2.40
C ARG A 37 -5.24 27.72 -2.81
N THR A 38 -5.91 28.09 -3.90
CA THR A 38 -6.89 27.23 -4.54
C THR A 38 -6.38 26.87 -5.93
N ARG A 39 -6.61 25.62 -6.36
CA ARG A 39 -6.31 25.19 -7.73
C ARG A 39 -6.90 26.12 -8.78
N TRP A 40 -8.08 26.68 -8.50
CA TRP A 40 -8.71 27.67 -9.37
C TRP A 40 -7.89 28.96 -9.46
N ALA A 41 -7.43 29.51 -8.34
CA ALA A 41 -6.56 30.69 -8.34
C ALA A 41 -5.22 30.41 -9.05
N LEU A 42 -4.63 29.21 -8.87
CA LEU A 42 -3.40 28.81 -9.54
C LEU A 42 -3.58 28.69 -11.06
N THR A 43 -4.65 28.05 -11.52
CA THR A 43 -4.95 27.87 -12.95
C THR A 43 -5.32 29.19 -13.64
N LEU A 44 -6.05 30.07 -12.96
CA LEU A 44 -6.33 31.43 -13.45
C LEU A 44 -5.04 32.24 -13.56
N SER A 45 -4.16 32.15 -12.55
CA SER A 45 -2.86 32.82 -12.57
C SER A 45 -1.95 32.30 -13.69
N LEU A 46 -1.90 30.99 -13.91
CA LEU A 46 -1.18 30.39 -15.04
C LEU A 46 -1.71 30.90 -16.39
N SER A 47 -3.04 30.99 -16.54
CA SER A 47 -3.67 31.49 -17.75
C SER A 47 -3.34 32.97 -17.99
N ALA A 48 -3.34 33.78 -16.93
CA ALA A 48 -2.95 35.19 -17.00
C ALA A 48 -1.47 35.38 -17.36
N LEU A 49 -0.57 34.57 -16.78
CA LEU A 49 0.85 34.59 -17.15
C LEU A 49 1.08 34.17 -18.60
N LEU A 50 0.37 33.15 -19.08
CA LEU A 50 0.44 32.72 -20.48
C LEU A 50 -0.01 33.84 -21.42
N TRP A 51 -1.12 34.50 -21.10
CA TRP A 51 -1.64 35.64 -21.86
C TRP A 51 -0.63 36.80 -21.92
N LEU A 52 -0.07 37.19 -20.78
CA LEU A 52 0.97 38.22 -20.70
C LEU A 52 2.24 37.84 -21.47
N GLY A 53 2.62 36.57 -21.42
CA GLY A 53 3.75 36.02 -22.18
C GLY A 53 3.54 36.14 -23.69
N ILE A 54 2.35 35.81 -24.19
CA ILE A 54 1.98 35.95 -25.60
C ILE A 54 2.03 37.41 -26.04
N GLN A 55 1.45 38.33 -25.25
CA GLN A 55 1.50 39.76 -25.56
C GLN A 55 2.92 40.31 -25.66
N LEU A 56 3.83 39.88 -24.77
CA LEU A 56 5.24 40.28 -24.84
C LEU A 56 5.97 39.63 -26.01
N TRP A 57 5.63 38.39 -26.34
CA TRP A 57 6.19 37.69 -27.49
C TRP A 57 5.88 38.43 -28.80
N ASP A 58 4.64 38.89 -28.98
CA ASP A 58 4.19 39.60 -30.17
C ASP A 58 4.93 40.93 -30.40
N THR A 59 5.48 41.55 -29.35
CA THR A 59 6.27 42.78 -29.50
C THR A 59 7.63 42.53 -30.16
N GLY A 60 8.20 41.33 -30.06
CA GLY A 60 9.48 40.96 -30.66
C GLY A 60 10.72 41.71 -30.14
N VAL A 61 10.58 42.60 -29.14
CA VAL A 61 11.68 43.44 -28.63
C VAL A 61 12.42 42.74 -27.49
N PHE A 62 12.87 41.50 -27.68
CA PHE A 62 13.62 40.76 -26.67
C PHE A 62 14.67 39.84 -27.32
N SER A 63 15.72 39.52 -26.56
CA SER A 63 16.74 38.54 -26.90
C SER A 63 16.41 37.22 -26.23
N ALA A 64 16.03 36.21 -27.01
CA ALA A 64 15.72 34.87 -26.51
C ALA A 64 16.87 34.28 -25.65
N LYS A 65 18.13 34.60 -25.96
CA LYS A 65 19.29 34.17 -25.17
C LYS A 65 19.30 34.78 -23.77
N ASN A 66 19.05 36.08 -23.67
CA ASN A 66 19.00 36.77 -22.38
C ASN A 66 17.84 36.24 -21.53
N VAL A 67 16.68 36.04 -22.16
CA VAL A 67 15.47 35.50 -21.50
C VAL A 67 15.73 34.10 -20.93
N VAL A 68 16.33 33.20 -21.71
CA VAL A 68 16.65 31.83 -21.25
C VAL A 68 17.66 31.86 -20.12
N LEU A 69 18.73 32.67 -20.22
CA LEU A 69 19.73 32.82 -19.16
C LEU A 69 19.09 33.33 -17.86
N LEU A 70 18.21 34.32 -17.96
CA LEU A 70 17.53 34.94 -16.82
C LEU A 70 16.53 33.97 -16.18
N ALA A 71 15.79 33.20 -16.99
CA ALA A 71 14.89 32.15 -16.49
C ALA A 71 15.64 31.04 -15.73
N ILE A 72 16.80 30.60 -16.24
CA ILE A 72 17.65 29.61 -15.57
C ILE A 72 18.19 30.19 -14.25
N LEU A 73 18.71 31.41 -14.26
CA LEU A 73 19.24 32.07 -13.06
C LEU A 73 18.16 32.19 -11.97
N LEU A 74 16.97 32.68 -12.31
CA LEU A 74 15.86 32.80 -11.37
C LEU A 74 15.41 31.43 -10.85
N ALA A 75 15.40 30.39 -11.69
CA ALA A 75 15.08 29.03 -11.25
C ALA A 75 16.10 28.49 -10.23
N LEU A 76 17.40 28.76 -10.45
CA LEU A 76 18.47 28.36 -9.53
C LEU A 76 18.39 29.12 -8.20
N LEU A 77 18.14 30.44 -8.25
CA LEU A 77 17.94 31.28 -7.07
C LEU A 77 16.73 30.83 -6.26
N TRP A 78 15.65 30.46 -6.95
CA TRP A 78 14.45 29.93 -6.30
C TRP A 78 14.74 28.59 -5.59
N ASP A 79 15.43 27.66 -6.25
CA ASP A 79 15.81 26.39 -5.63
C ASP A 79 16.74 26.59 -4.44
N PHE A 80 17.64 27.57 -4.53
CA PHE A 80 18.49 27.96 -3.42
C PHE A 80 17.65 28.50 -2.25
N ALA A 81 16.69 29.39 -2.50
CA ALA A 81 15.81 29.94 -1.48
C ALA A 81 14.96 28.86 -0.79
N LEU A 82 14.38 27.93 -1.55
CA LEU A 82 13.61 26.81 -1.01
C LEU A 82 14.48 25.90 -0.13
N LYS A 83 15.67 25.51 -0.62
CA LYS A 83 16.60 24.70 0.15
C LYS A 83 17.06 25.43 1.42
N PHE A 84 17.30 26.73 1.34
CA PHE A 84 17.70 27.56 2.47
C PHE A 84 16.59 27.63 3.53
N GLY A 85 15.35 27.91 3.12
CA GLY A 85 14.18 27.88 4.02
C GLY A 85 14.03 26.53 4.70
N SER A 86 14.10 25.44 3.93
CA SER A 86 14.02 24.09 4.50
C SER A 86 15.15 23.77 5.49
N ALA A 87 16.36 24.31 5.26
CA ALA A 87 17.49 24.13 6.16
C ALA A 87 17.29 24.88 7.48
N LEU A 88 16.77 26.12 7.42
CA LEU A 88 16.40 26.91 8.60
C LEU A 88 15.30 26.22 9.41
N ASP A 89 14.21 25.80 8.77
CA ASP A 89 13.08 25.13 9.44
C ASP A 89 13.48 23.77 10.04
N SER A 90 14.37 23.03 9.37
CA SER A 90 14.85 21.73 9.87
C SER A 90 15.63 21.79 11.17
N SER A 91 16.11 22.99 11.56
CA SER A 91 16.82 23.22 12.82
C SER A 91 15.90 23.63 13.98
N LEU A 92 14.69 24.13 13.67
CA LEU A 92 13.76 24.69 14.65
C LEU A 92 12.64 23.72 15.04
N LEU A 93 12.30 22.77 14.16
CA LEU A 93 11.36 21.70 14.47
C LEU A 93 12.13 20.50 15.05
N PRO A 94 11.92 20.13 16.33
CA PRO A 94 12.43 18.86 16.83
C PRO A 94 11.82 17.78 15.95
N ARG A 95 12.64 17.13 15.12
CA ARG A 95 12.28 15.92 14.39
C ARG A 95 11.76 14.94 15.43
N GLN A 96 10.45 14.84 15.60
CA GLN A 96 9.86 13.71 16.29
C GLN A 96 10.44 12.49 15.56
N PRO A 97 11.19 11.62 16.25
CA PRO A 97 11.61 10.38 15.65
C PRO A 97 10.31 9.68 15.24
N SER A 98 10.06 9.57 13.93
CA SER A 98 8.94 8.79 13.44
C SER A 98 9.03 7.44 14.15
N PRO A 99 8.02 7.01 14.93
CA PRO A 99 8.10 5.80 15.74
C PRO A 99 8.15 4.50 14.90
N GLY A 100 8.40 4.60 13.59
CA GLY A 100 8.62 3.50 12.69
C GLY A 100 10.01 2.87 12.88
N ARG A 101 10.02 1.58 13.25
CA ARG A 101 11.21 0.72 13.27
C ARG A 101 11.81 0.47 11.87
N PHE A 102 11.06 0.76 10.81
CA PHE A 102 11.41 0.51 9.41
C PHE A 102 11.06 1.71 8.53
N LEU A 103 11.95 2.07 7.61
CA LEU A 103 11.73 3.10 6.61
C LEU A 103 11.44 2.44 5.25
N GLU A 104 10.21 2.58 4.76
CA GLU A 104 9.81 2.13 3.42
C GLU A 104 10.04 3.24 2.38
N VAL A 105 11.27 3.32 1.90
CA VAL A 105 11.74 4.35 0.95
C VAL A 105 10.99 4.30 -0.38
N SER A 106 10.65 3.10 -0.87
CA SER A 106 9.96 2.88 -2.15
C SER A 106 8.57 3.54 -2.20
N ARG A 107 7.83 3.53 -1.09
CA ARG A 107 6.48 4.10 -1.02
C ARG A 107 6.46 5.60 -0.86
N LEU A 108 7.41 6.14 -0.09
CA LEU A 108 7.59 7.59 0.03
C LEU A 108 8.01 8.19 -1.33
N LEU A 109 8.88 7.49 -2.06
CA LEU A 109 9.21 7.83 -3.45
C LEU A 109 8.02 7.65 -4.39
N GLY A 110 7.20 6.61 -4.19
CA GLY A 110 5.97 6.33 -4.95
C GLY A 110 4.94 7.47 -4.85
N ALA A 111 4.72 7.97 -3.64
CA ALA A 111 3.89 9.12 -3.33
C ALA A 111 4.36 10.41 -4.02
N LEU A 112 5.68 10.56 -4.17
CA LEU A 112 6.34 11.72 -4.76
C LEU A 112 6.62 11.56 -6.27
N ARG A 113 6.09 10.52 -6.94
CA ARG A 113 6.41 10.26 -8.35
C ARG A 113 6.12 11.45 -9.28
N SER A 114 5.01 12.14 -9.08
CA SER A 114 4.64 13.30 -9.89
C SER A 114 5.59 14.48 -9.65
N THR A 115 5.99 14.73 -8.40
CA THR A 115 6.94 15.79 -8.07
C THR A 115 8.36 15.45 -8.52
N ILE A 116 8.79 14.19 -8.40
CA ILE A 116 10.07 13.70 -8.93
C ILE A 116 10.11 13.81 -10.46
N LEU A 117 9.05 13.38 -11.15
CA LEU A 117 8.94 13.52 -12.61
C LEU A 117 9.02 14.99 -13.04
N PHE A 118 8.37 15.87 -12.28
CA PHE A 118 8.43 17.30 -12.54
C PHE A 118 9.84 17.89 -12.31
N ASP A 119 10.55 17.45 -11.26
CA ASP A 119 11.96 17.83 -11.03
C ASP A 119 12.87 17.34 -12.16
N VAL A 120 12.65 16.12 -12.66
CA VAL A 120 13.35 15.58 -13.84
C VAL A 120 13.10 16.47 -15.07
N LEU A 121 11.83 16.82 -15.34
CA LEU A 121 11.47 17.66 -16.49
C LEU A 121 12.07 19.06 -16.39
N LYS A 122 12.04 19.66 -15.20
CA LYS A 122 12.65 20.97 -14.92
C LYS A 122 14.16 20.94 -15.16
N ARG A 123 14.86 19.93 -14.63
CA ARG A 123 16.32 19.78 -14.84
C ARG A 123 16.68 19.53 -16.30
N ALA A 124 15.85 18.76 -17.01
CA ALA A 124 16.01 18.54 -18.45
C ALA A 124 15.82 19.85 -19.23
N ALA A 125 14.83 20.67 -18.87
CA ALA A 125 14.60 21.98 -19.47
C ALA A 125 15.76 22.95 -19.23
N ILE A 126 16.29 23.00 -18.00
CA ILE A 126 17.48 23.81 -17.66
C ILE A 126 18.67 23.32 -18.49
N LEU A 127 18.96 22.02 -18.51
CA LEU A 127 20.07 21.45 -19.27
C LEU A 127 19.94 21.74 -20.77
N GLY A 128 18.75 21.57 -21.34
CA GLY A 128 18.45 21.92 -22.73
C GLY A 128 18.69 23.40 -23.04
N GLY A 129 18.25 24.30 -22.15
CA GLY A 129 18.53 25.74 -22.25
C GLY A 129 20.02 26.07 -22.20
N LEU A 130 20.79 25.41 -21.33
CA LEU A 130 22.25 25.59 -21.23
C LEU A 130 22.99 25.12 -22.49
N PHE A 131 22.58 24.00 -23.10
CA PHE A 131 23.13 23.55 -24.37
C PHE A 131 22.77 24.50 -25.50
N TRP A 132 21.53 24.98 -25.55
CA TRP A 132 21.06 25.93 -26.56
C TRP A 132 21.80 27.28 -26.49
N LEU A 133 22.11 27.77 -25.29
CA LEU A 133 22.91 28.99 -25.11
C LEU A 133 24.32 28.87 -25.67
N GLY A 134 24.89 27.67 -25.74
CA GLY A 134 26.19 27.40 -26.35
C GLY A 134 27.40 28.02 -25.65
N SER A 135 27.24 28.74 -24.54
CA SER A 135 28.35 29.42 -23.85
C SER A 135 29.29 28.42 -23.15
N PRO A 136 30.63 28.54 -23.32
CA PRO A 136 31.62 27.73 -22.62
C PRO A 136 31.75 28.09 -21.13
N GLU A 137 31.46 29.33 -20.74
CA GLU A 137 31.53 29.79 -19.34
C GLU A 137 30.54 29.05 -18.43
N LEU A 138 29.46 28.54 -19.01
CA LEU A 138 28.43 27.75 -18.32
C LEU A 138 28.80 26.26 -18.20
N ALA A 139 30.05 25.86 -18.47
CA ALA A 139 30.50 24.47 -18.40
C ALA A 139 30.23 23.83 -17.03
N VAL A 140 30.53 24.54 -15.94
CA VAL A 140 30.28 24.05 -14.58
C VAL A 140 28.79 23.78 -14.36
N LEU A 141 27.94 24.74 -14.76
CA LEU A 141 26.49 24.63 -14.62
C LEU A 141 25.89 23.51 -15.49
N LYS A 142 26.44 23.27 -16.69
CA LYS A 142 26.08 22.12 -17.55
C LYS A 142 26.38 20.80 -16.85
N TRP A 143 27.58 20.61 -16.31
CA TRP A 143 27.95 19.40 -15.57
C TRP A 143 27.08 19.20 -14.34
N CYS A 144 26.84 20.26 -13.54
CA CYS A 144 25.97 20.18 -12.37
C CYS A 144 24.54 19.77 -12.72
N SER A 145 23.99 20.35 -13.79
CA SER A 145 22.64 20.02 -14.28
C SER A 145 22.56 18.60 -14.82
N LEU A 146 23.61 18.12 -15.50
CA LEU A 146 23.70 16.74 -16.00
C LEU A 146 23.74 15.72 -14.87
N PHE A 147 24.61 15.90 -13.88
CA PHE A 147 24.67 15.01 -12.71
C PHE A 147 23.39 15.08 -11.88
N GLY A 148 22.81 16.28 -11.73
CA GLY A 148 21.53 16.47 -11.06
C GLY A 148 20.38 15.75 -11.77
N LEU A 149 20.32 15.81 -13.10
CA LEU A 149 19.35 15.08 -13.91
C LEU A 149 19.53 13.57 -13.78
N GLY A 150 20.77 13.08 -13.84
CA GLY A 150 21.08 11.66 -13.62
C GLY A 150 20.65 11.18 -12.25
N GLY A 151 20.88 11.98 -11.20
CA GLY A 151 20.41 11.70 -9.85
C GLY A 151 18.88 11.68 -9.74
N ALA A 152 18.20 12.66 -10.34
CA ALA A 152 16.73 12.72 -10.35
C ALA A 152 16.12 11.53 -11.12
N LEU A 153 16.71 11.15 -12.25
CA LEU A 153 16.31 9.95 -13.01
C LEU A 153 16.55 8.67 -12.21
N LEU A 154 17.66 8.57 -11.48
CA LEU A 154 17.93 7.44 -10.60
C LEU A 154 16.89 7.37 -9.47
N VAL A 155 16.56 8.49 -8.85
CA VAL A 155 15.51 8.55 -7.81
C VAL A 155 14.15 8.18 -8.41
N PHE A 156 13.85 8.65 -9.62
CA PHE A 156 12.63 8.30 -10.34
C PHE A 156 12.56 6.80 -10.66
N THR A 157 13.63 6.19 -11.18
CA THR A 157 13.65 4.75 -11.46
C THR A 157 13.55 3.93 -10.17
N LEU A 158 14.25 4.34 -9.12
CA LEU A 158 14.15 3.72 -7.78
C LEU A 158 12.74 3.84 -7.20
N SER A 159 11.96 4.86 -7.58
CA SER A 159 10.55 4.96 -7.17
C SER A 159 9.66 3.83 -7.71
N PHE A 160 10.10 3.10 -8.74
CA PHE A 160 9.41 1.93 -9.28
C PHE A 160 9.98 0.60 -8.78
N VAL A 161 11.10 0.64 -8.05
CA VAL A 161 11.73 -0.56 -7.49
C VAL A 161 11.22 -0.77 -6.07
N ASP A 162 10.65 -1.94 -5.80
CA ASP A 162 10.23 -2.34 -4.46
C ASP A 162 11.47 -2.67 -3.62
N LEU A 163 12.04 -1.64 -2.99
CA LEU A 163 13.14 -1.80 -2.05
C LEU A 163 12.63 -2.41 -0.74
N PRO A 164 13.30 -3.44 -0.19
CA PRO A 164 12.90 -4.03 1.09
C PRO A 164 12.99 -3.01 2.23
N PRO A 165 12.10 -3.09 3.24
CA PRO A 165 12.08 -2.16 4.37
C PRO A 165 13.43 -2.20 5.09
N THR A 166 14.09 -1.05 5.17
CA THR A 166 15.39 -0.96 5.85
C THR A 166 15.15 -0.70 7.34
N PRO A 167 15.72 -1.53 8.24
CA PRO A 167 15.59 -1.30 9.68
C PRO A 167 16.31 0.01 10.03
N VAL A 168 15.62 0.90 10.74
CA VAL A 168 16.21 2.14 11.26
C VAL A 168 17.03 1.77 12.51
N SER A 169 18.11 1.02 12.33
CA SER A 169 18.99 0.62 13.42
C SER A 169 19.80 1.83 13.89
N GLY A 170 19.93 2.00 15.21
CA GLY A 170 20.61 3.12 15.86
C GLY A 170 22.11 3.24 15.56
N ALA A 171 22.68 2.38 14.73
CA ALA A 171 24.07 2.43 14.28
C ALA A 171 24.23 3.33 13.04
N ALA A 172 23.91 4.63 13.17
CA ALA A 172 23.82 5.56 12.04
C ALA A 172 24.76 6.76 12.10
N MET A 173 25.72 6.85 13.03
CA MET A 173 26.62 8.01 13.09
C MET A 173 27.45 8.22 11.79
N PRO A 174 28.24 7.24 11.29
CA PRO A 174 29.07 7.48 10.10
C PRO A 174 28.22 7.73 8.84
N PHE A 175 27.07 7.05 8.71
CA PHE A 175 26.15 7.24 7.59
C PHE A 175 25.48 8.63 7.60
N ARG A 176 25.12 9.16 8.78
CA ARG A 176 24.58 10.52 8.92
C ARG A 176 25.61 11.59 8.56
N TRP A 177 26.87 11.41 8.96
CA TRP A 177 27.95 12.33 8.57
C TRP A 177 28.23 12.27 7.07
N ALA A 178 28.20 11.08 6.45
CA ALA A 178 28.31 10.93 5.01
C ALA A 178 27.17 11.64 4.27
N ILE A 179 25.91 11.47 4.70
CA ILE A 179 24.76 12.17 4.13
C ILE A 179 24.91 13.69 4.27
N ARG A 180 25.29 14.18 5.45
CA ARG A 180 25.52 15.62 5.66
C ARG A 180 26.67 16.15 4.81
N GLY A 181 27.74 15.38 4.63
CA GLY A 181 28.85 15.71 3.75
C GLY A 181 28.41 15.81 2.29
N ILE A 182 27.63 14.84 1.81
CA ILE A 182 27.05 14.85 0.45
C ILE A 182 26.12 16.07 0.27
N GLN A 183 25.29 16.37 1.27
CA GLN A 183 24.43 17.56 1.26
C GLN A 183 25.26 18.86 1.22
N GLY A 184 26.31 18.97 2.04
CA GLY A 184 27.21 20.11 2.05
C GLY A 184 27.93 20.31 0.71
N LEU A 185 28.39 19.22 0.09
CA LEU A 185 28.98 19.25 -1.25
C LEU A 185 27.95 19.71 -2.30
N ALA A 186 26.73 19.17 -2.26
CA ALA A 186 25.66 19.58 -3.17
C ALA A 186 25.31 21.07 -3.03
N TRP A 187 25.35 21.61 -1.81
CA TRP A 187 25.19 23.05 -1.54
C TRP A 187 26.30 23.88 -2.13
N LEU A 188 27.56 23.49 -1.90
CA LEU A 188 28.73 24.19 -2.45
C LEU A 188 28.67 24.24 -3.98
N VAL A 189 28.35 23.10 -4.61
CA VAL A 189 28.18 22.97 -6.05
C VAL A 189 27.05 23.89 -6.56
N GLN A 190 25.91 23.96 -5.87
CA GLN A 190 24.81 24.85 -6.23
C GLN A 190 25.21 26.33 -6.13
N ILE A 191 25.98 26.71 -5.11
CA ILE A 191 26.48 28.08 -4.93
C ILE A 191 27.39 28.46 -6.11
N ILE A 192 28.36 27.61 -6.45
CA ILE A 192 29.28 27.84 -7.57
C ILE A 192 28.49 27.93 -8.90
N ALA A 193 27.52 27.04 -9.10
CA ALA A 193 26.67 27.03 -10.27
C ALA A 193 25.83 28.32 -10.39
N THR A 194 25.31 28.83 -9.27
CA THR A 194 24.56 30.10 -9.25
C THR A 194 25.50 31.28 -9.50
N ALA A 195 26.68 31.30 -8.89
CA ALA A 195 27.67 32.38 -9.06
C ALA A 195 28.14 32.49 -10.52
N SER A 196 28.37 31.35 -11.20
CA SER A 196 28.73 31.35 -12.62
C SER A 196 27.61 31.88 -13.52
N ALA A 197 26.35 31.51 -13.26
CA ALA A 197 25.22 32.08 -14.00
C ALA A 197 25.08 33.60 -13.79
N VAL A 198 25.30 34.07 -12.55
CA VAL A 198 25.32 35.51 -12.22
C VAL A 198 26.45 36.23 -12.96
N PHE A 199 27.65 35.64 -12.98
CA PHE A 199 28.80 36.22 -13.68
C PHE A 199 28.53 36.44 -15.18
N VAL A 200 28.02 35.42 -15.87
CA VAL A 200 27.65 35.52 -17.30
C VAL A 200 26.55 36.55 -17.55
N LEU A 201 25.61 36.68 -16.60
CA LEU A 201 24.55 37.69 -16.68
C LEU A 201 25.11 39.11 -16.50
N PHE A 202 26.07 39.32 -15.59
CA PHE A 202 26.75 40.60 -15.42
C PHE A 202 27.55 41.00 -16.65
N GLU A 203 28.23 40.06 -17.29
CA GLU A 203 28.94 40.31 -18.56
C GLU A 203 27.97 40.70 -19.68
N SER A 204 26.77 40.13 -19.65
CA SER A 204 25.69 40.40 -20.61
C SER A 204 24.80 41.61 -20.23
N ALA A 205 25.05 42.26 -19.08
CA ALA A 205 24.15 43.26 -18.50
C ALA A 205 23.92 44.48 -19.41
N ALA A 206 24.93 44.89 -20.18
CA ALA A 206 24.81 46.01 -21.12
C ALA A 206 23.83 45.73 -22.28
N ARG A 207 23.48 44.46 -22.52
CA ARG A 207 22.58 44.02 -23.59
C ARG A 207 21.20 43.60 -23.10
N LEU A 208 20.93 43.72 -21.79
CA LEU A 208 19.67 43.34 -21.17
C LEU A 208 18.63 44.45 -21.34
N THR A 209 17.52 44.12 -21.99
CA THR A 209 16.37 45.02 -22.12
C THR A 209 15.36 44.78 -21.01
N ALA A 210 14.49 45.76 -20.74
CA ALA A 210 13.40 45.58 -19.78
C ALA A 210 12.43 44.46 -20.19
N ALA A 211 12.26 44.21 -21.49
CA ALA A 211 11.45 43.12 -22.01
C ALA A 211 12.05 41.74 -21.69
N ASP A 212 13.39 41.60 -21.79
CA ASP A 212 14.10 40.36 -21.43
C ASP A 212 13.83 39.97 -19.96
N VAL A 213 13.92 40.96 -19.06
CA VAL A 213 13.70 40.76 -17.62
C VAL A 213 12.25 40.37 -17.37
N ARG A 214 11.28 41.08 -17.96
CA ARG A 214 9.84 40.78 -17.79
C ARG A 214 9.52 39.37 -18.26
N LEU A 215 9.98 38.97 -19.45
CA LEU A 215 9.69 37.66 -20.01
C LEU A 215 10.39 36.54 -19.22
N GLY A 216 11.64 36.76 -18.79
CA GLY A 216 12.35 35.80 -17.93
C GLY A 216 11.64 35.57 -16.59
N VAL A 217 11.18 36.65 -15.94
CA VAL A 217 10.39 36.55 -14.69
C VAL A 217 9.07 35.82 -14.92
N LEU A 218 8.35 36.10 -16.02
CA LEU A 218 7.10 35.42 -16.34
C LEU A 218 7.30 33.92 -16.56
N ILE A 219 8.34 33.51 -17.29
CA ILE A 219 8.65 32.10 -17.54
C ILE A 219 8.96 31.38 -16.21
N THR A 220 9.77 31.99 -15.34
CA THR A 220 10.06 31.38 -14.04
C THR A 220 8.84 31.32 -13.13
N ALA A 221 8.02 32.38 -13.10
CA ALA A 221 6.77 32.41 -12.33
C ALA A 221 5.78 31.35 -12.83
N PHE A 222 5.68 31.17 -14.16
CA PHE A 222 4.86 30.13 -14.77
C PHE A 222 5.34 28.73 -14.35
N GLY A 223 6.64 28.47 -14.47
CA GLY A 223 7.25 27.21 -14.03
C GLY A 223 7.00 26.94 -12.54
N TYR A 224 7.09 27.96 -11.71
CA TYR A 224 6.84 27.86 -10.26
C TYR A 224 5.38 27.52 -9.93
N LEU A 225 4.42 28.24 -10.53
CA LEU A 225 3.00 27.94 -10.33
C LEU A 225 2.65 26.52 -10.79
N LEU A 226 3.33 26.03 -11.82
CA LEU A 226 3.14 24.67 -12.30
C LEU A 226 3.70 23.63 -11.31
N THR A 227 4.84 23.90 -10.66
CA THR A 227 5.34 23.09 -9.54
C THR A 227 4.31 23.03 -8.41
N LEU A 228 3.78 24.18 -7.98
CA LEU A 228 2.79 24.25 -6.90
C LEU A 228 1.52 23.46 -7.24
N LEU A 229 1.04 23.53 -8.49
CA LEU A 229 -0.14 22.81 -8.93
C LEU A 229 0.04 21.29 -8.86
N VAL A 230 1.26 20.79 -9.11
CA VAL A 230 1.61 19.36 -9.00
C VAL A 230 1.73 18.94 -7.54
N GLU A 231 2.33 19.77 -6.68
CA GLU A 231 2.46 19.50 -5.24
C GLU A 231 1.10 19.44 -4.52
N GLU A 232 0.12 20.27 -4.91
CA GLU A 232 -1.25 20.27 -4.37
C GLU A 232 -2.10 19.01 -4.72
N GLN A 233 -1.57 18.05 -5.47
CA GLN A 233 -2.29 16.80 -5.77
C GLN A 233 -2.31 15.83 -4.58
N PHE A 234 -1.28 15.86 -3.73
CA PHE A 234 -1.07 14.89 -2.67
C PHE A 234 -2.06 14.95 -1.48
N PRO A 235 -2.46 16.14 -0.96
CA PRO A 235 -3.38 16.20 0.18
C PRO A 235 -4.82 15.83 -0.18
N ALA A 236 -5.23 15.95 -1.45
CA ALA A 236 -6.63 15.77 -1.85
C ALA A 236 -7.09 14.30 -1.83
N SER A 237 -6.24 13.37 -2.25
CA SER A 237 -6.52 11.92 -2.22
C SER A 237 -6.52 11.37 -0.79
N HIS A 238 -5.57 11.79 0.04
CA HIS A 238 -5.51 11.45 1.47
C HIS A 238 -6.75 11.95 2.23
N LEU A 239 -7.18 13.18 1.98
CA LEU A 239 -8.35 13.76 2.64
C LEU A 239 -9.65 13.05 2.22
N ALA A 240 -9.80 12.69 0.95
CA ALA A 240 -10.94 11.89 0.48
C ALA A 240 -10.98 10.49 1.13
N ALA A 241 -9.83 9.84 1.29
CA ALA A 241 -9.73 8.55 1.96
C ALA A 241 -10.06 8.63 3.46
N LEU A 242 -9.54 9.65 4.17
CA LEU A 242 -9.89 9.90 5.58
C LEU A 242 -11.38 10.18 5.78
N ARG A 243 -12.01 10.96 4.88
CA ARG A 243 -13.46 11.18 4.91
C ARG A 243 -14.26 9.88 4.71
N THR A 244 -13.78 8.99 3.83
CA THR A 244 -14.41 7.68 3.58
C THR A 244 -14.30 6.78 4.81
N ILE A 245 -13.14 6.74 5.47
CA ILE A 245 -12.95 6.00 6.73
C ILE A 245 -13.86 6.54 7.83
N ARG A 246 -13.90 7.87 8.02
CA ARG A 246 -14.82 8.51 8.97
C ARG A 246 -16.27 8.09 8.71
N GLN A 247 -16.70 8.15 7.45
CA GLN A 247 -18.06 7.80 7.05
C GLN A 247 -18.37 6.32 7.39
N ASN A 248 -17.45 5.41 7.08
CA ASN A 248 -17.62 3.98 7.37
C ASN A 248 -17.65 3.67 8.87
N LEU A 249 -16.85 4.38 9.68
CA LEU A 249 -16.84 4.26 11.13
C LEU A 249 -18.13 4.80 11.77
N ALA A 250 -18.57 5.98 11.32
CA ALA A 250 -19.77 6.65 11.84
C ALA A 250 -21.05 5.84 11.56
N PHE A 251 -21.16 5.24 10.37
CA PHE A 251 -22.30 4.38 10.01
C PHE A 251 -22.15 2.93 10.49
N GLY A 252 -21.07 2.60 11.22
CA GLY A 252 -20.81 1.26 11.73
C GLY A 252 -20.66 0.18 10.66
N ARG A 253 -20.27 0.56 9.45
CA ARG A 253 -20.03 -0.35 8.32
C ARG A 253 -18.71 -1.10 8.45
N GLN A 254 -17.78 -0.59 9.25
CA GLN A 254 -16.51 -1.22 9.58
C GLN A 254 -16.36 -1.32 11.11
N SER A 255 -15.72 -2.40 11.56
CA SER A 255 -15.41 -2.60 12.97
C SER A 255 -14.34 -1.62 13.45
N LEU A 256 -14.28 -1.36 14.75
CA LEU A 256 -13.31 -0.43 15.34
C LEU A 256 -11.87 -0.88 15.08
N ALA A 257 -11.60 -2.18 15.17
CA ALA A 257 -10.31 -2.77 14.86
C ALA A 257 -9.94 -2.61 13.37
N GLU A 258 -10.89 -2.80 12.46
CA GLU A 258 -10.67 -2.56 11.02
C GLU A 258 -10.41 -1.08 10.75
N VAL A 259 -11.19 -0.16 11.31
CA VAL A 259 -10.99 1.28 11.09
C VAL A 259 -9.68 1.74 11.71
N LYS A 260 -9.33 1.26 12.91
CA LYS A 260 -8.03 1.53 13.51
C LYS A 260 -6.92 1.05 12.59
N ASN A 261 -7.00 -0.16 12.05
CA ASN A 261 -6.00 -0.67 11.11
C ASN A 261 -6.00 0.09 9.78
N HIS A 262 -7.14 0.55 9.25
CA HIS A 262 -7.20 1.34 8.02
C HIS A 262 -6.72 2.78 8.24
N ALA A 263 -7.01 3.37 9.40
CA ALA A 263 -6.54 4.69 9.80
C ALA A 263 -5.05 4.63 10.11
N ASP A 264 -4.58 3.63 10.84
CA ASP A 264 -3.16 3.31 11.01
C ASP A 264 -2.53 3.03 9.65
N LEU A 265 -3.18 2.33 8.72
CA LEU A 265 -2.69 2.20 7.36
C LEU A 265 -2.73 3.49 6.56
N LEU A 266 -3.51 4.53 6.89
CA LEU A 266 -3.57 5.79 6.12
C LEU A 266 -2.74 6.90 6.77
N LEU A 267 -2.58 6.85 8.08
CA LEU A 267 -1.81 7.74 8.94
C LEU A 267 -0.38 7.21 9.14
N LEU A 268 -0.20 5.89 9.22
CA LEU A 268 1.10 5.21 9.19
C LEU A 268 1.49 4.74 7.78
N ALA A 269 0.61 4.68 6.75
CA ALA A 269 1.04 4.55 5.34
C ALA A 269 2.05 5.66 5.07
N GLY A 270 3.34 5.37 5.03
CA GLY A 270 4.01 4.16 4.53
C GLY A 270 3.70 2.70 4.92
N GLY A 271 3.11 2.29 6.05
CA GLY A 271 2.85 0.89 6.45
C GLY A 271 2.29 -0.06 5.38
N SER A 272 2.93 -1.22 5.22
CA SER A 272 2.65 -2.24 4.22
C SER A 272 1.26 -2.87 4.33
N VAL A 273 0.59 -3.07 3.18
CA VAL A 273 -0.71 -3.77 3.14
C VAL A 273 -0.56 -5.19 3.66
N THR A 274 0.62 -5.77 3.48
CA THR A 274 0.99 -7.05 4.05
C THR A 274 0.87 -7.06 5.57
N THR A 275 1.38 -6.06 6.31
CA THR A 275 1.30 -6.06 7.78
C THR A 275 -0.12 -5.92 8.33
N ALA A 276 -0.96 -5.07 7.73
CA ALA A 276 -2.35 -4.92 8.18
C ALA A 276 -3.24 -6.12 7.86
N VAL A 277 -2.90 -6.83 6.79
CA VAL A 277 -3.66 -7.99 6.32
C VAL A 277 -3.12 -9.29 6.95
N GLN A 278 -1.86 -9.32 7.41
CA GLN A 278 -1.17 -10.49 7.95
C GLN A 278 -1.94 -11.17 9.08
N HIS A 279 -2.40 -10.41 10.07
CA HIS A 279 -3.12 -10.97 11.21
C HIS A 279 -4.44 -11.66 10.79
N THR A 280 -5.15 -11.09 9.82
CA THR A 280 -6.37 -11.71 9.28
C THR A 280 -6.03 -12.97 8.49
N LEU A 281 -4.90 -12.96 7.79
CA LEU A 281 -4.41 -14.07 6.98
C LEU A 281 -3.93 -15.24 7.86
N ASP A 282 -3.20 -14.96 8.94
CA ASP A 282 -2.75 -15.93 9.92
C ASP A 282 -3.94 -16.59 10.64
N ASN A 283 -4.99 -15.80 10.95
CA ASN A 283 -6.24 -16.35 11.48
C ASN A 283 -6.94 -17.27 10.46
N ILE A 284 -7.01 -16.89 9.19
CA ILE A 284 -7.57 -17.75 8.15
C ILE A 284 -6.76 -19.05 8.00
N PHE A 285 -5.43 -18.98 8.04
CA PHE A 285 -4.58 -20.16 7.96
C PHE A 285 -4.70 -21.09 9.16
N SER A 286 -4.75 -20.56 10.39
CA SER A 286 -4.95 -21.39 11.59
C SER A 286 -6.31 -22.10 11.57
N VAL A 287 -7.38 -21.43 11.16
CA VAL A 287 -8.70 -22.07 11.00
C VAL A 287 -8.67 -23.12 9.88
N ALA A 288 -7.99 -22.83 8.76
CA ALA A 288 -7.83 -23.79 7.67
C ALA A 288 -7.08 -25.06 8.12
N GLU A 289 -6.03 -24.94 8.93
CA GLU A 289 -5.33 -26.09 9.52
C GLU A 289 -6.22 -26.90 10.47
N GLN A 290 -7.02 -26.24 11.32
CA GLN A 290 -7.96 -26.93 12.21
C GLN A 290 -9.00 -27.73 11.41
N VAL A 291 -9.58 -27.14 10.37
CA VAL A 291 -10.54 -27.81 9.48
C VAL A 291 -9.89 -29.01 8.78
N ARG A 292 -8.67 -28.82 8.26
CA ARG A 292 -7.90 -29.91 7.61
C ARG A 292 -7.60 -31.05 8.56
N SER A 293 -7.19 -30.74 9.80
CA SER A 293 -6.92 -31.73 10.83
C SER A 293 -8.16 -32.57 11.13
N LYS A 294 -9.33 -31.94 11.26
CA LYS A 294 -10.61 -32.66 11.49
C LYS A 294 -11.02 -33.53 10.32
N TYR A 295 -10.91 -33.06 9.07
CA TYR A 295 -11.18 -33.91 7.91
C TYR A 295 -10.22 -35.10 7.83
N THR A 296 -8.95 -34.92 8.21
CA THR A 296 -7.97 -36.00 8.27
C THR A 296 -8.32 -37.03 9.36
N GLN A 297 -8.83 -36.59 10.51
CA GLN A 297 -9.34 -37.50 11.55
C GLN A 297 -10.55 -38.30 11.07
N VAL A 298 -11.47 -37.66 10.36
CA VAL A 298 -12.63 -38.34 9.73
C VAL A 298 -12.16 -39.37 8.70
N GLU A 299 -11.22 -39.01 7.81
CA GLU A 299 -10.64 -39.95 6.84
C GLU A 299 -9.91 -41.13 7.51
N GLY A 300 -9.23 -40.91 8.63
CA GLY A 300 -8.50 -41.96 9.37
C GLY A 300 -9.41 -42.96 10.10
N LEU A 301 -10.59 -42.53 10.55
CA LEU A 301 -11.57 -43.38 11.24
C LEU A 301 -12.49 -44.14 10.27
N LEU A 302 -12.56 -43.69 9.02
CA LEU A 302 -13.40 -44.23 7.97
C LEU A 302 -13.16 -45.73 7.66
N PRO A 303 -11.91 -46.20 7.53
CA PRO A 303 -11.62 -47.62 7.31
C PRO A 303 -12.09 -48.53 8.45
N ASN A 304 -12.01 -48.07 9.69
CA ASN A 304 -12.47 -48.83 10.87
C ASN A 304 -14.00 -48.99 10.84
N CYS A 305 -14.72 -47.95 10.44
CA CYS A 305 -16.17 -47.99 10.25
C CYS A 305 -16.56 -48.99 9.16
N HIS A 306 -15.87 -48.98 8.01
CA HIS A 306 -16.12 -49.90 6.90
C HIS A 306 -15.81 -51.35 7.28
N LYS A 307 -14.73 -51.58 8.03
CA LYS A 307 -14.36 -52.90 8.53
C LYS A 307 -15.43 -53.44 9.48
N LEU A 308 -15.89 -52.64 10.45
CA LEU A 308 -16.97 -53.01 11.37
C LEU A 308 -18.29 -53.30 10.61
N ALA A 309 -18.64 -52.48 9.61
CA ALA A 309 -19.80 -52.74 8.75
C ALA A 309 -19.71 -54.07 8.00
N GLY A 310 -18.53 -54.38 7.42
CA GLY A 310 -18.29 -55.65 6.73
C GLY A 310 -18.35 -56.87 7.65
N GLU A 311 -17.83 -56.75 8.88
CA GLU A 311 -17.93 -57.80 9.90
C GLU A 311 -19.38 -58.03 10.37
N LEU A 312 -20.17 -56.95 10.51
CA LEU A 312 -21.59 -57.02 10.84
C LEU A 312 -22.42 -57.67 9.73
N ALA A 313 -22.05 -57.48 8.45
CA ALA A 313 -22.72 -58.10 7.31
C ALA A 313 -22.46 -59.62 7.23
N GLN A 314 -21.34 -60.11 7.78
CA GLN A 314 -20.94 -61.52 7.72
C GLN A 314 -21.38 -62.35 8.93
N GLN A 315 -21.80 -61.73 10.04
CA GLN A 315 -22.21 -62.43 11.26
C GLN A 315 -23.74 -62.48 11.41
N PRO A 316 -24.37 -63.68 11.55
CA PRO A 316 -25.79 -63.79 11.84
C PRO A 316 -26.13 -63.21 13.23
N SER A 317 -27.19 -62.41 13.27
CA SER A 317 -27.53 -61.43 14.31
C SER A 317 -28.00 -61.98 15.68
N SER A 318 -27.66 -63.22 16.04
CA SER A 318 -28.29 -63.93 17.17
C SER A 318 -27.37 -64.18 18.39
N GLY A 319 -26.19 -63.55 18.48
CA GLY A 319 -25.27 -63.71 19.62
C GLY A 319 -24.87 -62.38 20.27
N GLU A 320 -24.57 -62.41 21.58
CA GLU A 320 -24.10 -61.26 22.38
C GLU A 320 -22.91 -60.53 21.71
N ALA A 321 -22.01 -61.27 21.05
CA ALA A 321 -20.88 -60.70 20.32
C ALA A 321 -21.30 -59.82 19.12
N GLY A 322 -22.45 -60.10 18.49
CA GLY A 322 -22.99 -59.27 17.41
C GLY A 322 -23.63 -57.98 17.91
N GLN A 323 -24.24 -57.99 19.10
CA GLN A 323 -24.76 -56.78 19.74
C GLN A 323 -23.64 -55.81 20.12
N VAL A 324 -22.55 -56.31 20.73
CA VAL A 324 -21.39 -55.47 21.10
C VAL A 324 -20.78 -54.78 19.89
N LYS A 325 -20.60 -55.50 18.77
CA LYS A 325 -20.09 -54.91 17.52
C LYS A 325 -21.03 -53.89 16.90
N ARG A 326 -22.34 -54.09 17.03
CA ARG A 326 -23.35 -53.15 16.55
C ARG A 326 -23.34 -51.86 17.37
N GLU A 327 -23.24 -51.96 18.69
CA GLU A 327 -23.07 -50.80 19.57
C GLU A 327 -21.76 -50.05 19.28
N GLU A 328 -20.66 -50.77 19.02
CA GLU A 328 -19.38 -50.17 18.65
C GLU A 328 -19.44 -49.44 17.29
N TYR A 329 -20.10 -50.06 16.30
CA TYR A 329 -20.37 -49.43 15.00
C TYR A 329 -21.22 -48.17 15.15
N ASP A 330 -22.33 -48.22 15.90
CA ASP A 330 -23.22 -47.08 16.10
C ASP A 330 -22.50 -45.91 16.80
N ARG A 331 -21.66 -46.20 17.81
CA ARG A 331 -20.83 -45.19 18.49
C ARG A 331 -19.83 -44.55 17.53
N LEU A 332 -19.14 -45.35 16.73
CA LEU A 332 -18.12 -44.87 15.79
C LEU A 332 -18.77 -44.06 14.65
N HIS A 333 -19.95 -44.48 14.19
CA HIS A 333 -20.75 -43.76 13.20
C HIS A 333 -21.26 -42.42 13.76
N GLN A 334 -21.76 -42.37 15.00
CA GLN A 334 -22.17 -41.12 15.65
C GLN A 334 -21.00 -40.15 15.80
N LEU A 335 -19.82 -40.66 16.20
CA LEU A 335 -18.61 -39.86 16.33
C LEU A 335 -18.14 -39.30 14.97
N LEU A 336 -18.16 -40.11 13.91
CA LEU A 336 -17.85 -39.66 12.55
C LEU A 336 -18.81 -38.56 12.07
N ALA A 337 -20.12 -38.74 12.29
CA ALA A 337 -21.14 -37.75 11.94
C ALA A 337 -20.94 -36.44 12.71
N GLN A 338 -20.62 -36.52 14.00
CA GLN A 338 -20.35 -35.37 14.84
C GLN A 338 -19.10 -34.60 14.36
N LEU A 339 -17.98 -35.30 14.14
CA LEU A 339 -16.74 -34.70 13.65
C LEU A 339 -16.93 -34.06 12.27
N PHE A 340 -17.63 -34.72 11.36
CA PHE A 340 -17.92 -34.19 10.03
C PHE A 340 -18.82 -32.95 10.09
N SER A 341 -19.86 -32.95 10.94
CA SER A 341 -20.72 -31.77 11.13
C SER A 341 -19.95 -30.57 11.69
N GLN A 342 -19.05 -30.81 12.65
CA GLN A 342 -18.21 -29.76 13.25
C GLN A 342 -17.18 -29.22 12.25
N ALA A 343 -16.57 -30.09 11.45
CA ALA A 343 -15.65 -29.70 10.38
C ALA A 343 -16.36 -28.88 9.29
N ASN A 344 -17.59 -29.24 8.92
CA ASN A 344 -18.40 -28.47 7.98
C ASN A 344 -18.75 -27.08 8.51
N ALA A 345 -19.18 -26.97 9.78
CA ALA A 345 -19.50 -25.68 10.38
C ALA A 345 -18.29 -24.73 10.39
N GLN A 346 -17.11 -25.24 10.77
CA GLN A 346 -15.87 -24.47 10.74
C GLN A 346 -15.40 -24.14 9.31
N HIS A 347 -15.63 -25.02 8.35
CA HIS A 347 -15.36 -24.76 6.95
C HIS A 347 -16.27 -23.64 6.40
N ASP A 348 -17.55 -23.62 6.76
CA ASP A 348 -18.46 -22.56 6.33
C ASP A 348 -18.12 -21.20 6.98
N GLU A 349 -17.62 -21.21 8.22
CA GLU A 349 -17.06 -20.03 8.88
C GLU A 349 -15.78 -19.54 8.20
N LEU A 350 -14.88 -20.45 7.84
CA LEU A 350 -13.68 -20.16 7.05
C LEU A 350 -14.05 -19.50 5.71
N LEU A 351 -15.05 -20.01 4.98
CA LEU A 351 -15.52 -19.41 3.73
C LEU A 351 -16.13 -18.01 3.90
N LYS A 352 -16.76 -17.72 5.04
CA LYS A 352 -17.22 -16.36 5.38
C LYS A 352 -16.03 -15.44 5.64
N GLY A 353 -15.03 -15.90 6.39
CA GLY A 353 -13.79 -15.15 6.65
C GLY A 353 -13.02 -14.84 5.37
N VAL A 354 -12.88 -15.84 4.49
CA VAL A 354 -12.26 -15.69 3.16
C VAL A 354 -13.00 -14.67 2.31
N ARG A 355 -14.34 -14.75 2.22
CA ARG A 355 -15.13 -13.75 1.49
C ARG A 355 -14.94 -12.33 2.02
N LYS A 356 -14.91 -12.17 3.34
CA LYS A 356 -14.68 -10.87 3.99
C LYS A 356 -13.28 -10.33 3.69
N PHE A 357 -12.28 -11.20 3.68
CA PHE A 357 -10.90 -10.89 3.32
C PHE A 357 -10.77 -10.50 1.84
N THR A 358 -11.38 -11.26 0.93
CA THR A 358 -11.38 -10.93 -0.51
C THR A 358 -12.04 -9.58 -0.75
N GLY A 359 -13.16 -9.28 -0.08
CA GLY A 359 -13.78 -7.95 -0.15
C GLY A 359 -12.91 -6.81 0.40
N HIS A 360 -12.13 -7.06 1.46
CA HIS A 360 -11.13 -6.10 1.96
C HIS A 360 -10.01 -5.87 0.94
N VAL A 361 -9.50 -6.94 0.34
CA VAL A 361 -8.49 -6.85 -0.71
C VAL A 361 -9.03 -6.08 -1.91
N GLU A 362 -10.24 -6.38 -2.38
CA GLU A 362 -10.89 -5.66 -3.48
C GLU A 362 -11.04 -4.16 -3.17
N PHE A 363 -11.47 -3.80 -1.96
CA PHE A 363 -11.54 -2.40 -1.53
C PHE A 363 -10.16 -1.72 -1.52
N VAL A 364 -9.14 -2.40 -1.00
CA VAL A 364 -7.76 -1.89 -1.00
C VAL A 364 -7.21 -1.76 -2.43
N THR A 365 -7.52 -2.71 -3.32
CA THR A 365 -7.14 -2.66 -4.73
C THR A 365 -7.80 -1.49 -5.47
N PHE A 366 -9.03 -1.15 -5.09
CA PHE A 366 -9.75 0.02 -5.61
C PHE A 366 -9.09 1.33 -5.19
N ILE A 367 -8.61 1.43 -3.96
CA ILE A 367 -7.94 2.64 -3.45
C ILE A 367 -6.52 2.77 -4.00
N SER A 368 -5.81 1.65 -4.21
CA SER A 368 -4.42 1.67 -4.65
C SER A 368 -4.09 0.49 -5.58
N ALA A 369 -3.76 0.82 -6.83
CA ALA A 369 -3.24 -0.15 -7.80
C ALA A 369 -1.90 -0.79 -7.35
N SER A 370 -1.13 -0.10 -6.51
CA SER A 370 0.10 -0.65 -5.92
C SER A 370 -0.21 -1.71 -4.86
N ALA A 371 -1.20 -1.43 -4.01
CA ALA A 371 -1.68 -2.39 -3.02
C ALA A 371 -2.34 -3.61 -3.67
N ALA A 372 -2.97 -3.43 -4.83
CA ALA A 372 -3.52 -4.53 -5.61
C ALA A 372 -2.46 -5.56 -6.01
N LYS A 373 -1.29 -5.09 -6.48
CA LYS A 373 -0.16 -5.97 -6.85
C LYS A 373 0.41 -6.72 -5.65
N GLU A 374 0.46 -6.09 -4.47
CA GLU A 374 0.92 -6.75 -3.24
C GLU A 374 -0.09 -7.75 -2.68
N ALA A 375 -1.40 -7.49 -2.81
CA ALA A 375 -2.44 -8.35 -2.27
C ALA A 375 -2.78 -9.55 -3.16
N GLN A 376 -2.56 -9.45 -4.47
CA GLN A 376 -2.81 -10.54 -5.43
C GLN A 376 -2.09 -11.87 -5.10
N PRO A 377 -0.79 -11.92 -4.77
CA PRO A 377 -0.13 -13.17 -4.37
C PRO A 377 -0.67 -13.73 -3.06
N LEU A 378 -1.21 -12.90 -2.16
CA LEU A 378 -1.84 -13.34 -0.91
C LEU A 378 -3.16 -14.06 -1.19
N VAL A 379 -3.98 -13.51 -2.09
CA VAL A 379 -5.22 -14.13 -2.55
C VAL A 379 -4.94 -15.45 -3.25
N GLU A 380 -3.92 -15.53 -4.10
CA GLU A 380 -3.52 -16.77 -4.76
C GLU A 380 -3.02 -17.84 -3.77
N LYS A 381 -2.20 -17.46 -2.78
CA LYS A 381 -1.81 -18.38 -1.69
C LYS A 381 -3.02 -18.91 -0.94
N LEU A 382 -4.01 -18.06 -0.66
CA LEU A 382 -5.25 -18.46 0.00
C LEU A 382 -6.01 -19.50 -0.82
N LYS A 383 -6.16 -19.28 -2.14
CA LYS A 383 -6.82 -20.22 -3.06
C LYS A 383 -6.12 -21.58 -3.07
N VAL A 384 -4.79 -21.58 -3.13
CA VAL A 384 -3.98 -22.82 -3.12
C VAL A 384 -4.19 -23.62 -1.83
N VAL A 385 -4.27 -22.94 -0.68
CA VAL A 385 -4.48 -23.61 0.63
C VAL A 385 -5.92 -24.14 0.79
N LEU A 386 -6.92 -23.43 0.26
CA LEU A 386 -8.32 -23.80 0.42
C LEU A 386 -8.78 -24.89 -0.56
N ALA A 387 -8.20 -24.97 -1.75
CA ALA A 387 -8.54 -25.97 -2.77
C ALA A 387 -8.54 -27.43 -2.25
N PRO A 388 -7.48 -27.94 -1.58
CA PRO A 388 -7.48 -29.31 -1.07
C PRO A 388 -8.52 -29.56 0.02
N ILE A 389 -8.85 -28.55 0.84
CA ILE A 389 -9.87 -28.67 1.90
C ILE A 389 -11.26 -28.83 1.26
N ALA A 390 -11.56 -28.09 0.18
CA ALA A 390 -12.81 -28.22 -0.55
C ALA A 390 -12.94 -29.61 -1.22
N GLN A 391 -11.86 -30.12 -1.81
CA GLN A 391 -11.83 -31.47 -2.38
C GLN A 391 -12.04 -32.56 -1.32
N GLN A 392 -11.39 -32.46 -0.16
CA GLN A 392 -11.58 -33.40 0.95
C GLN A 392 -13.02 -33.39 1.48
N ARG A 393 -13.64 -32.21 1.62
CA ARG A 393 -15.05 -32.07 2.01
C ARG A 393 -15.97 -32.81 1.05
N GLU A 394 -15.80 -32.60 -0.25
CA GLU A 394 -16.66 -33.21 -1.28
C GLU A 394 -16.50 -34.73 -1.31
N LYS A 395 -15.26 -35.23 -1.23
CA LYS A 395 -14.97 -36.66 -1.13
C LYS A 395 -15.63 -37.29 0.10
N LEU A 396 -15.48 -36.69 1.28
CA LEU A 396 -16.10 -37.17 2.52
C LEU A 396 -17.62 -37.10 2.48
N ARG A 397 -18.19 -36.05 1.88
CA ARG A 397 -19.63 -35.91 1.69
C ARG A 397 -20.20 -37.01 0.82
N GLN A 398 -19.51 -37.38 -0.27
CA GLN A 398 -19.93 -38.49 -1.13
C GLN A 398 -19.91 -39.83 -0.41
N ILE A 399 -18.91 -40.07 0.44
CA ILE A 399 -18.79 -41.32 1.20
C ILE A 399 -19.81 -41.41 2.33
N LEU A 400 -20.04 -40.31 3.05
CA LEU A 400 -20.97 -40.24 4.19
C LEU A 400 -22.42 -39.95 3.76
N SER A 401 -22.71 -39.92 2.46
CA SER A 401 -24.06 -39.67 1.96
C SER A 401 -24.99 -40.86 2.28
N PRO A 402 -26.21 -40.61 2.81
CA PRO A 402 -27.12 -41.65 3.28
C PRO A 402 -27.54 -42.64 2.18
N ASP A 403 -27.51 -42.22 0.91
CA ASP A 403 -27.87 -43.05 -0.25
C ASP A 403 -26.84 -44.15 -0.55
N ARG A 404 -25.56 -43.96 -0.22
CA ARG A 404 -24.53 -45.00 -0.39
C ARG A 404 -24.46 -45.98 0.77
N LEU A 405 -24.65 -45.48 1.99
CA LEU A 405 -24.65 -46.31 3.19
C LEU A 405 -25.88 -47.23 3.28
N SER A 406 -27.04 -46.80 2.75
CA SER A 406 -28.23 -47.65 2.64
C SER A 406 -28.14 -48.68 1.51
N ALA A 407 -27.44 -48.37 0.41
CA ALA A 407 -27.20 -49.31 -0.69
C ALA A 407 -26.29 -50.48 -0.28
N ASP A 408 -25.21 -50.22 0.48
CA ASP A 408 -24.32 -51.29 0.97
C ASP A 408 -24.98 -52.15 2.05
N ALA A 409 -25.85 -51.58 2.89
CA ALA A 409 -26.62 -52.33 3.88
C ALA A 409 -27.75 -53.18 3.27
N SER A 410 -28.38 -52.72 2.18
CA SER A 410 -29.44 -53.45 1.48
C SER A 410 -28.91 -54.52 0.52
N ALA A 411 -27.70 -54.35 -0.04
CA ALA A 411 -27.01 -55.40 -0.80
C ALA A 411 -26.60 -56.61 0.06
N CYS A 412 -26.57 -56.46 1.38
CA CYS A 412 -26.26 -57.54 2.32
C CYS A 412 -27.51 -58.26 2.88
N GLN A 413 -28.72 -57.98 2.38
CA GLN A 413 -29.86 -58.84 2.71
C GLN A 413 -29.75 -60.15 1.92
N PRO A 414 -29.65 -61.32 2.58
CA PRO A 414 -29.68 -62.59 1.87
C PRO A 414 -31.03 -62.70 1.17
N HIS A 415 -31.02 -62.84 -0.16
CA HIS A 415 -32.20 -63.26 -0.90
C HIS A 415 -32.73 -64.55 -0.26
N GLY A 416 -33.84 -64.43 0.47
CA GLY A 416 -34.58 -65.58 0.98
C GLY A 416 -34.99 -66.43 -0.21
N GLY A 417 -34.24 -67.50 -0.46
CA GLY A 417 -34.53 -68.49 -1.47
C GLY A 417 -35.93 -69.04 -1.22
N GLY A 418 -36.88 -68.66 -2.07
CA GLY A 418 -38.18 -69.30 -2.12
C GLY A 418 -37.98 -70.78 -2.41
N VAL A 419 -38.36 -71.62 -1.46
CA VAL A 419 -38.41 -73.07 -1.61
C VAL A 419 -39.42 -73.39 -2.71
N PRO A 420 -39.05 -74.05 -3.82
CA PRO A 420 -40.03 -74.51 -4.79
C PRO A 420 -40.81 -75.69 -4.20
N MET A 421 -42.11 -75.49 -4.01
CA MET A 421 -43.06 -76.54 -3.67
C MET A 421 -43.21 -77.44 -4.92
N VAL A 422 -42.62 -78.65 -4.86
CA VAL A 422 -42.85 -79.70 -5.86
C VAL A 422 -44.23 -80.32 -5.57
N ARG A 423 -45.10 -80.34 -6.59
CA ARG A 423 -46.35 -81.09 -6.60
C ARG A 423 -46.14 -82.47 -7.21
#